data_AF-A0A0X3BPI8-F1
#
_entry.id   AF-A0A0X3BPI8-F1
#
_cell.length_a   1.000
_cell.length_b   1.000
_cell.length_c   1.000
_cell.angle_alpha   90.00
_cell.angle_beta   90.00
_cell.angle_gamma   90.00
#
_symmetry.space_group_name_H-M   'P 1'
#
loop_
_entity.id
_entity.type
_entity.pdbx_description
1 polymer ?
#
loop_
_entity_poly.entity_id
_entity_poly.type
_entity_poly.pdbx_seq_one_letter_code
_entity_poly.pdbx_strand_id
1 'polypeptide(L)'
;MPAERTAQRAPGPTLDAWYADRDSAVVGGAFDERDPGVKRMVAMAVEGCRRNGRHSGLCGEAPSTYPEFADFLVEQGIDSISVEPDAILKITLRVAEVEERLRSAKRMAPLAR
;
A
#
# COMPACT_ATOMS: atom_id res chain seq x y z
N MET A 1 -48.58 0.72 3.35
CA MET A 1 -47.33 0.88 4.10
C MET A 1 -46.76 -0.50 4.44
N PRO A 2 -46.02 -1.18 3.55
CA PRO A 2 -45.34 -2.41 3.91
C PRO A 2 -43.94 -2.09 4.45
N ALA A 3 -43.58 -2.80 5.52
CA ALA A 3 -42.30 -2.71 6.21
C ALA A 3 -41.15 -3.22 5.32
N GLU A 4 -40.13 -2.38 5.13
CA GLU A 4 -38.90 -2.77 4.46
C GLU A 4 -38.02 -3.57 5.40
N ARG A 5 -37.77 -4.81 4.97
CA ARG A 5 -36.94 -5.82 5.61
C ARG A 5 -35.48 -5.38 5.45
N THR A 6 -34.89 -4.78 6.48
CA THR A 6 -33.45 -4.49 6.54
C THR A 6 -32.67 -5.80 6.55
N ALA A 7 -32.21 -6.21 5.38
CA ALA A 7 -31.24 -7.27 5.23
C ALA A 7 -29.94 -6.83 5.90
N GLN A 8 -29.61 -7.46 7.03
CA GLN A 8 -28.28 -7.43 7.62
C GLN A 8 -27.30 -8.02 6.60
N ARG A 9 -26.60 -7.13 5.89
CA ARG A 9 -25.48 -7.51 5.03
C ARG A 9 -24.25 -7.57 5.91
N ALA A 10 -23.61 -8.74 5.96
CA ALA A 10 -22.37 -8.96 6.71
C ALA A 10 -21.27 -7.95 6.31
N PRO A 11 -20.37 -7.57 7.23
CA PRO A 11 -19.32 -6.59 6.95
C PRO A 11 -18.28 -7.20 6.00
N GLY A 12 -18.41 -6.89 4.71
CA GLY A 12 -17.28 -6.92 3.78
C GLY A 12 -16.38 -5.71 4.03
N PRO A 13 -15.12 -5.70 3.53
CA PRO A 13 -14.22 -4.57 3.69
C PRO A 13 -14.89 -3.33 3.09
N THR A 14 -15.30 -2.42 3.97
CA THR A 14 -16.10 -1.24 3.63
C THR A 14 -15.26 -0.29 2.79
N LEU A 15 -15.70 -0.07 1.55
CA LEU A 15 -15.20 0.99 0.65
C LEU A 15 -15.24 2.38 1.29
N ASP A 16 -15.98 2.54 2.39
CA ASP A 16 -16.21 3.79 3.11
C ASP A 16 -14.99 4.27 3.93
N ALA A 17 -14.02 3.40 4.24
CA ALA A 17 -12.82 3.76 5.01
C ALA A 17 -11.83 4.67 4.25
N TRP A 18 -12.07 4.85 2.95
CA TRP A 18 -11.15 5.52 2.03
C TRP A 18 -11.43 6.98 1.79
N TYR A 19 -12.69 7.37 1.94
CA TYR A 19 -13.13 8.75 1.85
C TYR A 19 -13.34 9.30 3.26
N ALA A 20 -12.37 9.04 4.14
CA ALA A 20 -12.34 9.57 5.49
C ALA A 20 -11.34 10.72 5.52
N ASP A 21 -11.84 11.92 5.84
CA ASP A 21 -10.98 13.01 6.25
C ASP A 21 -10.28 12.61 7.56
N ARG A 22 -8.95 12.49 7.52
CA ARG A 22 -8.11 12.11 8.67
C ARG A 22 -8.29 13.07 9.86
N ASP A 23 -8.60 14.33 9.58
CA ASP A 23 -8.81 15.36 10.61
C ASP A 23 -10.27 15.40 11.11
N SER A 24 -11.13 14.52 10.59
CA SER A 24 -12.52 14.44 11.05
C SER A 24 -12.62 13.83 12.44
N ALA A 25 -13.22 14.58 13.36
CA ALA A 25 -13.57 14.12 14.70
C ALA A 25 -14.55 12.92 14.71
N VAL A 26 -15.22 12.64 13.58
CA VAL A 26 -16.26 11.60 13.49
C VAL A 26 -15.75 10.34 12.79
N VAL A 27 -14.90 10.50 11.76
CA VAL A 27 -14.47 9.37 10.90
C VAL A 27 -12.96 9.20 10.76
N GLY A 28 -12.14 10.10 11.31
CA GLY A 28 -10.68 10.05 11.18
C GLY A 28 -10.06 8.77 11.73
N GLY A 29 -10.64 8.22 12.82
CA GLY A 29 -10.20 6.95 13.41
C GLY A 29 -10.54 5.70 12.58
N ALA A 30 -11.31 5.83 11.51
CA ALA A 30 -11.63 4.72 10.59
C ALA A 30 -10.65 4.63 9.41
N PHE A 31 -9.75 5.59 9.25
CA PHE A 31 -8.74 5.59 8.20
C PHE A 31 -7.52 4.77 8.62
N ASP A 32 -7.15 3.78 7.80
CA ASP A 32 -5.90 3.03 7.95
C ASP A 32 -5.24 2.89 6.59
N GLU A 33 -4.05 3.47 6.43
CA GLU A 33 -3.27 3.41 5.19
C GLU A 33 -2.88 1.97 4.79
N ARG A 34 -2.96 1.02 5.72
CA ARG A 34 -2.69 -0.40 5.48
C ARG A 34 -3.94 -1.17 5.03
N ASP A 35 -5.10 -0.52 4.94
CA ASP A 35 -6.33 -1.13 4.46
C ASP A 35 -6.07 -1.90 3.15
N PRO A 36 -6.57 -3.13 2.99
CA PRO A 36 -6.34 -3.91 1.78
C PRO A 36 -6.84 -3.22 0.51
N GLY A 37 -7.85 -2.35 0.63
CA GLY A 37 -8.21 -1.45 -0.45
C GLY A 37 -7.04 -0.55 -0.82
N VAL A 38 -6.47 0.20 0.15
CA VAL A 38 -5.34 1.14 -0.06
C VAL A 38 -4.22 0.42 -0.78
N LYS A 39 -3.94 -0.76 -0.24
CA LYS A 39 -3.28 -1.91 -0.87
C LYS A 39 -3.39 -1.93 -2.39
N ARG A 40 -4.60 -2.31 -2.81
CA ARG A 40 -4.96 -2.60 -4.20
C ARG A 40 -4.88 -1.37 -5.10
N MET A 41 -5.35 -0.21 -4.66
CA MET A 41 -5.32 0.98 -5.50
C MET A 41 -3.89 1.43 -5.78
N VAL A 42 -3.02 1.41 -4.77
CA VAL A 42 -1.60 1.73 -4.94
C VAL A 42 -0.94 0.73 -5.88
N ALA A 43 -1.20 -0.58 -5.72
CA ALA A 43 -0.70 -1.60 -6.66
C ALA A 43 -1.16 -1.33 -8.10
N MET A 44 -2.44 -1.00 -8.31
CA MET A 44 -2.98 -0.67 -9.63
C MET A 44 -2.31 0.56 -10.24
N ALA A 45 -2.02 1.59 -9.45
CA ALA A 45 -1.33 2.79 -9.91
C ALA A 45 0.11 2.50 -10.32
N VAL A 46 0.87 1.79 -9.48
CA VAL A 46 2.26 1.38 -9.77
C VAL A 46 2.32 0.49 -11.02
N GLU A 47 1.44 -0.51 -11.11
CA GLU A 47 1.34 -1.36 -12.30
C GLU A 47 0.98 -0.55 -13.55
N GLY A 48 0.04 0.39 -13.42
CA GLY A 48 -0.32 1.35 -14.47
C GLY A 48 0.89 2.13 -14.98
N CYS A 49 1.68 2.73 -14.09
CA CYS A 49 2.89 3.46 -14.45
C CYS A 49 3.89 2.56 -15.17
N ARG A 50 4.18 1.39 -14.61
CA ARG A 50 5.13 0.42 -15.19
C ARG A 50 4.72 -0.05 -16.58
N ARG A 51 3.44 -0.39 -16.78
CA ARG A 51 2.90 -0.78 -18.11
C ARG A 51 3.06 0.30 -19.17
N ASN A 52 3.09 1.57 -18.75
CA ASN A 52 3.24 2.72 -19.64
C ASN A 52 4.67 3.28 -19.68
N GLY A 53 5.64 2.61 -19.04
CA GLY A 53 7.03 3.11 -18.96
C GLY A 53 7.13 4.46 -18.26
N ARG A 54 6.26 4.74 -17.29
CA ARG A 54 6.24 5.96 -16.49
C ARG A 54 6.83 5.70 -15.12
N HIS A 55 7.54 6.70 -14.60
CA HIS A 55 8.05 6.72 -13.23
C HIS A 55 6.91 6.76 -12.21
N SER A 56 7.04 5.97 -11.16
CA SER A 56 6.11 5.89 -10.04
C SER A 56 6.80 6.28 -8.73
N GLY A 57 6.18 7.21 -8.00
CA GLY A 57 6.65 7.64 -6.70
C GLY A 57 5.50 7.83 -5.73
N LEU A 58 5.73 7.51 -4.46
CA LEU A 58 4.75 7.74 -3.39
C LEU A 58 5.32 8.72 -2.37
N CYS A 59 4.54 9.75 -2.07
CA CYS A 59 4.74 10.62 -0.92
C CYS A 59 3.62 10.40 0.12
N GLY A 60 3.94 10.65 1.38
CA GLY A 60 3.00 10.49 2.49
C GLY A 60 3.68 9.94 3.73
N GLU A 61 2.92 9.86 4.80
CA GLU A 61 3.40 9.41 6.11
C GLU A 61 3.53 7.88 6.20
N ALA A 62 2.65 7.17 5.48
CA ALA A 62 2.56 5.71 5.53
C ALA A 62 3.90 4.95 5.41
N PRO A 63 4.81 5.24 4.45
CA PRO A 63 6.09 4.51 4.38
C PRO A 63 7.05 4.85 5.53
N SER A 64 6.91 6.00 6.18
CA SER A 64 7.70 6.38 7.36
C SER A 64 7.18 5.70 8.63
N THR A 65 5.86 5.72 8.80
CA THR A 65 5.15 5.18 9.99
C THR A 65 5.08 3.66 9.96
N TYR A 66 4.88 3.06 8.78
CA TYR A 66 4.68 1.64 8.57
C TYR A 66 5.76 1.08 7.62
N PRO A 67 6.91 0.62 8.12
CA PRO A 67 7.97 0.03 7.28
C PRO A 67 7.49 -1.15 6.43
N GLU A 68 6.49 -1.92 6.89
CA GLU A 68 5.87 -2.98 6.11
C GLU A 68 5.12 -2.46 4.87
N PHE A 69 4.70 -1.19 4.89
CA PHE A 69 4.14 -0.54 3.71
C PHE A 69 5.24 -0.22 2.70
N ALA A 70 6.43 0.20 3.16
CA ALA A 70 7.58 0.36 2.28
C ALA A 70 7.99 -0.98 1.63
N ASP A 71 7.99 -2.07 2.39
CA ASP A 71 8.23 -3.42 1.84
C ASP A 71 7.25 -3.75 0.71
N PHE A 72 5.95 -3.51 0.95
CA PHE A 72 4.91 -3.71 -0.03
C PHE A 72 5.15 -2.88 -1.30
N LEU A 73 5.53 -1.60 -1.18
CA LEU A 73 5.82 -0.74 -2.33
C LEU A 73 6.99 -1.26 -3.17
N VAL A 74 8.06 -1.72 -2.52
CA VAL A 74 9.21 -2.34 -3.20
C VAL A 74 8.79 -3.63 -3.91
N GLU A 75 7.97 -4.45 -3.28
CA GLU A 75 7.42 -5.68 -3.88
C GLU A 75 6.52 -5.38 -5.10
N GLN A 76 5.79 -4.26 -5.11
CA GLN A 76 5.03 -3.81 -6.28
C GLN A 76 5.93 -3.22 -7.39
N GLY A 77 7.20 -2.92 -7.08
CA GLY A 77 8.16 -2.35 -8.02
C GLY A 77 8.01 -0.84 -8.20
N ILE A 78 7.77 -0.10 -7.13
CA ILE A 78 7.81 1.38 -7.16
C ILE A 78 9.23 1.88 -7.46
N ASP A 79 9.34 3.04 -8.12
CA ASP A 79 10.66 3.60 -8.46
C ASP A 79 11.22 4.53 -7.37
N SER A 80 10.36 5.13 -6.55
CA SER A 80 10.78 6.06 -5.49
C SER A 80 9.80 6.13 -4.32
N ILE A 81 10.33 6.36 -3.12
CA ILE A 81 9.56 6.54 -1.89
C ILE A 81 10.09 7.79 -1.20
N SER A 82 9.21 8.74 -0.88
CA SER A 82 9.54 9.87 0.00
C SER A 82 9.16 9.52 1.44
N VAL A 83 10.08 9.76 2.36
CA VAL A 83 9.91 9.47 3.79
C VAL A 83 10.31 10.68 4.63
N GLU A 84 9.91 10.66 5.89
CA GLU A 84 10.32 11.66 6.87
C GLU A 84 11.81 11.58 7.15
N PRO A 85 12.48 12.71 7.47
CA PRO A 85 13.94 12.76 7.62
C PRO A 85 14.51 11.79 8.66
N ASP A 86 13.78 11.56 9.74
CA ASP A 86 14.12 10.64 10.82
C ASP A 86 13.99 9.17 10.40
N ALA A 87 13.07 8.85 9.50
CA ALA A 87 12.82 7.52 8.97
C ALA A 87 13.78 7.11 7.84
N ILE A 88 14.50 8.06 7.22
CA ILE A 88 15.37 7.81 6.03
C ILE A 88 16.28 6.59 6.22
N LEU A 89 17.06 6.55 7.30
CA LEU A 89 18.04 5.48 7.51
C LEU A 89 17.36 4.11 7.69
N LYS A 90 16.32 4.06 8.52
CA LYS A 90 15.56 2.84 8.82
C LYS A 90 14.92 2.28 7.55
N ILE A 91 14.24 3.13 6.78
CA ILE A 91 13.56 2.70 5.56
C ILE A 91 14.56 2.35 4.47
N THR A 92 15.66 3.07 4.32
CA THR A 92 16.69 2.75 3.31
C THR A 92 17.29 1.37 3.55
N LEU A 93 17.67 1.04 4.79
CA LEU A 93 18.18 -0.29 5.14
C LEU A 93 17.14 -1.36 4.85
N ARG A 94 15.89 -1.10 5.22
CA ARG A 94 14.78 -2.02 5.01
C ARG A 94 14.52 -2.30 3.53
N VAL A 95 14.48 -1.26 2.70
CA VAL A 95 14.35 -1.37 1.24
C VAL A 95 15.46 -2.24 0.67
N ALA A 96 16.72 -1.99 1.07
CA ALA A 96 17.86 -2.77 0.61
C ALA A 96 17.72 -4.28 0.96
N GLU A 97 17.27 -4.60 2.17
CA GLU A 97 17.00 -5.99 2.58
C GLU A 97 15.92 -6.66 1.70
N VAL A 98 14.81 -5.96 1.45
CA VAL A 98 13.71 -6.47 0.64
C VAL A 98 14.16 -6.67 -0.81
N GLU A 99 14.89 -5.73 -1.37
CA GLU A 99 15.43 -5.86 -2.71
C GLU A 99 16.40 -7.06 -2.84
N GLU A 100 17.29 -7.26 -1.86
CA GLU A 100 18.19 -8.43 -1.84
C GLU A 100 17.42 -9.74 -1.75
N ARG A 101 16.35 -9.78 -0.94
CA ARG A 101 15.45 -10.93 -0.85
C ARG A 101 14.81 -11.23 -2.21
N LEU A 102 14.29 -10.21 -2.91
CA LEU A 102 13.69 -10.37 -4.23
C LEU A 102 14.70 -10.79 -5.30
N ARG A 103 15.92 -10.22 -5.28
CA ARG A 103 17.02 -10.63 -6.16
C ARG A 103 17.40 -12.09 -5.94
N SER A 104 17.53 -12.50 -4.68
CA SER A 104 17.87 -13.88 -4.31
C SER A 104 16.79 -14.87 -4.73
N ALA A 105 15.51 -14.53 -4.49
CA ALA A 105 14.38 -15.33 -4.95
C ALA A 105 14.37 -15.50 -6.48
N LYS A 106 14.66 -14.43 -7.24
CA LYS A 106 14.75 -14.48 -8.70
C LYS A 106 15.89 -15.36 -9.20
N ARG A 107 17.03 -15.39 -8.49
CA ARG A 107 18.18 -16.27 -8.81
C ARG A 107 17.89 -17.75 -8.52
N MET A 108 17.07 -18.03 -7.51
CA MET A 108 16.70 -19.40 -7.14
C MET A 108 15.52 -19.96 -7.95
N ALA A 109 14.75 -19.10 -8.62
CA ALA A 109 13.67 -19.54 -9.49
C ALA A 109 14.24 -20.47 -10.57
N PRO A 110 13.65 -21.66 -10.78
CA PRO A 110 14.16 -22.62 -11.76
C PRO A 110 14.20 -21.94 -13.14
N LEU A 111 15.36 -22.00 -13.78
CA LEU A 111 15.52 -21.51 -15.14
C LEU A 111 14.52 -22.30 -16.00
N ALA A 112 13.47 -21.61 -16.48
CA ALA A 112 12.48 -22.20 -17.35
C ALA A 112 13.21 -22.88 -18.52
N ARG A 113 13.04 -24.20 -18.63
CA ARG A 113 13.67 -25.04 -19.65
C ARG A 113 13.01 -24.85 -21.00
#